data_AF-A0A7V0R5C6-F1
#
_entry.id   AF-A0A7V0R5C6-F1
#
_cell.length_a   1.000
_cell.length_b   1.000
_cell.length_c   1.000
_cell.angle_alpha   90.00
_cell.angle_beta   90.00
_cell.angle_gamma   90.00
#
_symmetry.space_group_name_H-M   'P 1'
#
loop_
_entity.id
_entity.type
_entity.pdbx_description
1 polymer ?
#
loop_
_entity_poly.entity_id
_entity_poly.type
_entity_poly.pdbx_seq_one_letter_code
_entity_poly.pdbx_strand_id
1 'polypeptide(L)' 'MERKSVFNFEELLDESIKVHGHLCPGQVLGVRMSILALEKLGLKDPKGSDRKNIIVFV' A
#
# COMPACT_ATOMS: atom_id res chain seq x y z
N MET A 1 -1.28 0.46 22.61
CA MET A 1 -0.99 -0.90 22.11
C MET A 1 -0.69 -0.75 20.63
N GLU A 2 0.58 -0.89 20.25
CA GLU A 2 1.04 -0.68 18.87
C GLU A 2 0.52 -1.85 18.02
N ARG A 3 -0.40 -1.56 17.09
CA ARG A 3 -0.92 -2.58 16.17
C ARG A 3 0.14 -2.78 15.09
N LYS A 4 0.68 -4.00 14.99
CA LYS A 4 1.60 -4.37 13.93
C LYS A 4 0.82 -4.52 12.62
N SER A 5 1.20 -3.74 11.61
CA SER A 5 0.62 -3.83 10.26
C SER A 5 0.87 -5.19 9.65
N VAL A 6 -0.12 -5.73 8.92
CA VAL A 6 0.02 -6.93 8.09
C VAL A 6 0.75 -6.66 6.78
N PHE A 7 0.89 -5.38 6.41
CA PHE A 7 1.65 -4.91 5.26
C PHE A 7 3.06 -4.49 5.67
N ASN A 8 4.06 -4.94 4.92
CA ASN A 8 5.45 -4.50 5.09
C ASN A 8 5.69 -3.23 4.27
N PHE A 9 6.00 -2.12 4.95
CA PHE A 9 6.22 -0.83 4.32
C PHE A 9 7.41 -0.84 3.35
N GLU A 10 8.55 -1.43 3.74
CA GLU A 10 9.77 -1.39 2.93
C GLU A 10 9.61 -2.21 1.64
N GLU A 11 9.00 -3.39 1.73
CA GLU A 11 8.72 -4.22 0.54
C GLU A 11 7.79 -3.51 -0.45
N LEU A 12 6.74 -2.85 0.04
CA LEU A 12 5.80 -2.11 -0.81
C LEU A 12 6.43 -0.84 -1.39
N LEU A 13 7.32 -0.17 -0.66
CA LEU A 13 8.07 0.97 -1.17
C LEU A 13 9.03 0.53 -2.28
N ASP A 14 9.75 -0.57 -2.09
CA ASP A 14 10.63 -1.14 -3.12
C ASP A 14 9.87 -1.53 -4.39
N GLU A 15 8.67 -2.13 -4.27
CA GLU A 15 7.81 -2.38 -5.42
C GLU A 15 7.40 -1.07 -6.12
N SER A 16 7.02 -0.05 -5.35
CA SER A 16 6.64 1.26 -5.89
C SER A 16 7.80 1.92 -6.65
N ILE A 17 9.02 1.83 -6.12
CA ILE A 17 10.24 2.35 -6.78
C ILE A 17 10.51 1.61 -8.09
N LYS A 18 10.42 0.27 -8.10
CA LYS A 18 10.64 -0.52 -9.32
C LYS A 18 9.67 -0.16 -10.43
N VAL A 19 8.39 0.07 -10.10
CA VAL A 19 7.36 0.44 -11.08
C VAL A 19 7.54 1.87 -11.58
N HIS A 20 7.92 2.81 -10.71
CA HIS A 20 8.06 4.22 -11.07
C HIS A 20 9.43 4.59 -11.68
N GLY A 21 10.46 3.78 -11.42
CA GLY A 21 11.83 3.96 -11.92
C GLY A 21 12.73 4.86 -11.07
N HIS A 22 12.21 5.47 -10.01
CA HIS A 22 13.01 6.23 -9.04
C HIS A 22 12.29 6.31 -7.68
N LEU A 23 13.00 6.83 -6.68
CA LEU A 23 12.44 7.19 -5.37
C LEU A 23 12.09 8.68 -5.33
N CYS A 24 10.85 9.00 -4.98
CA CYS A 24 10.39 10.36 -4.70
C CYS A 24 9.55 10.39 -3.40
N PRO A 25 9.44 11.57 -2.74
CA PRO A 25 8.62 11.70 -1.52
C PRO A 25 7.15 11.28 -1.70
N GLY A 26 6.62 11.43 -2.93
CA GLY A 26 5.25 11.04 -3.26
C GLY A 26 5.00 9.54 -3.10
N GLN A 27 5.98 8.68 -3.41
CA GLN A 27 5.86 7.23 -3.23
C GLN A 27 5.84 6.84 -1.76
N VAL A 28 6.72 7.44 -0.94
CA VAL A 28 6.74 7.23 0.50
C VAL A 28 5.38 7.55 1.11
N LEU A 29 4.81 8.71 0.75
CA LEU A 29 3.49 9.13 1.20
C LEU A 29 2.40 8.18 0.69
N GLY A 30 2.38 7.89 -0.61
CA GLY A 30 1.37 7.05 -1.25
C GLY A 30 1.31 5.63 -0.68
N VAL A 31 2.46 5.00 -0.43
CA VAL A 31 2.55 3.66 0.17
C VAL A 31 2.00 3.69 1.60
N ARG A 32 2.39 4.68 2.43
CA ARG A 32 1.88 4.81 3.81
C ARG A 32 0.38 5.04 3.85
N MET A 33 -0.13 5.91 2.97
CA MET A 33 -1.57 6.17 2.86
C MET A 33 -2.35 4.92 2.43
N SER A 34 -1.82 4.15 1.48
CA SER A 34 -2.44 2.92 1.01
C SER A 34 -2.52 1.87 2.12
N ILE A 35 -1.42 1.64 2.86
CA ILE A 35 -1.39 0.74 4.02
C ILE A 35 -2.44 1.17 5.05
N LEU A 36 -2.44 2.44 5.44
CA LEU A 36 -3.39 2.96 6.42
C LEU A 36 -4.85 2.78 5.96
N ALA A 37 -5.15 3.05 4.70
CA ALA A 37 -6.50 2.90 4.15
C ALA A 37 -6.95 1.43 4.18
N LEU A 38 -6.10 0.50 3.72
CA LEU A 38 -6.39 -0.93 3.72
C LEU A 38 -6.67 -1.44 5.14
N GLU A 39 -5.86 -1.04 6.12
CA GLU A 39 -6.08 -1.38 7.52
C GLU A 39 -7.39 -0.83 8.08
N LYS A 40 -7.71 0.44 7.77
CA LYS A 40 -8.94 1.09 8.23
C LYS A 40 -10.19 0.47 7.61
N LEU A 41 -10.09 0.00 6.37
CA LEU A 41 -11.17 -0.65 5.64
C LEU A 41 -11.25 -2.16 5.88
N GLY A 42 -10.25 -2.74 6.57
CA GLY A 42 -10.20 -4.17 6.86
C GLY A 42 -9.88 -5.05 5.64
N LEU A 43 -9.30 -4.47 4.58
CA LEU A 43 -8.89 -5.19 3.36
C LEU A 43 -7.51 -5.79 3.58
N LYS A 44 -7.37 -7.11 3.41
CA LYS A 44 -6.15 -7.85 3.74
C LYS A 44 -5.43 -8.38 2.50
N ASP A 45 -6.17 -8.60 1.41
CA ASP A 45 -5.64 -9.13 0.16
C ASP A 45 -6.10 -8.28 -1.04
N PRO A 46 -5.63 -7.01 -1.13
CA PRO A 46 -6.06 -6.07 -2.17
C PRO A 46 -5.66 -6.48 -3.60
N LYS A 47 -4.69 -7.39 -3.75
CA LYS A 47 -4.28 -7.94 -5.05
C LYS A 47 -5.03 -9.25 -5.38
N GLY A 48 -5.66 -9.91 -4.41
CA GLY A 48 -6.42 -11.15 -4.56
C GLY A 48 -7.91 -11.02 -4.21
N SER A 49 -8.35 -11.60 -3.09
CA SER A 49 -9.78 -11.73 -2.76
C SER A 49 -10.50 -10.39 -2.61
N ASP A 50 -9.80 -9.34 -2.18
CA ASP A 50 -10.36 -7.99 -1.99
C ASP A 50 -10.26 -7.11 -3.25
N ARG A 51 -9.65 -7.61 -4.35
CA ARG A 51 -9.35 -6.79 -5.55
C ARG A 51 -10.56 -6.06 -6.13
N LYS A 52 -11.76 -6.66 -6.07
CA LYS A 52 -12.99 -6.07 -6.61
C LYS A 52 -13.59 -4.97 -5.72
N ASN A 53 -13.08 -4.81 -4.49
CA ASN A 53 -13.51 -3.78 -3.55
C ASN A 53 -12.73 -2.46 -3.72
N ILE A 54 -11.75 -2.43 -4.64
CA ILE A 54 -10.82 -1.31 -4.83
C ILE A 54 -10.86 -0.87 -6.29
N ILE A 55 -10.93 0.45 -6.50
CA ILE A 55 -10.72 1.08 -7.81
C ILE A 55 -9.58 2.08 -7.65
N VAL A 56 -8.62 2.04 -8.58
CA VAL A 56 -7.48 2.95 -8.62
C VAL A 56 -7.60 3.83 -9.87
N PHE A 57 -7.46 5.14 -9.69
CA PHE A 57 -7.36 6.11 -10.77
C PHE A 57 -6.04 6.86 -10.61
N VAL A 58 -5.30 7.03 -11.70
CA VAL A 58 -3.98 7.66 -11.75
C VAL A 58 -3.98 8.72 -12.84
#